data_AF-A0A2H0XPI3-F1
#
_entry.id   AF-A0A2H0XPI3-F1
#
_cell.length_a   1.000
_cell.length_b   1.000
_cell.length_c   1.000
_cell.angle_alpha   90.00
_cell.angle_beta   90.00
_cell.angle_gamma   90.00
#
_symmetry.space_group_name_H-M   'P 1'
#
loop_
_entity.id
_entity.type
_entity.pdbx_description
1 polymer ?
#
loop_
_entity_poly.entity_id
_entity_poly.type
_entity_poly.pdbx_seq_one_letter_code
_entity_poly.pdbx_strand_id
1 'polypeptide(L)'
;MEIHSKMREDAPEDYERPVYVIQEHDATKLHWDLRLEHDGVLKSWAVTKVPPKEPGVRRLAIEVEDHPLGYAAFEGEIPKGNYGAGSVRIWDNGTFREDEWSDDKIVVHIFGEKLRGRYVLIRLKKSESNKNWLFFKGKEK
;
A
#
# COMPACT_ATOMS: atom_id res chain seq x y z
N MET A 1 14.38 -24.21 5.62
CA MET A 1 14.75 -23.09 4.71
C MET A 1 13.86 -23.03 3.46
N GLU A 2 12.62 -23.54 3.49
CA GLU A 2 11.82 -23.74 2.26
C GLU A 2 10.53 -22.90 2.15
N ILE A 3 10.25 -22.02 3.10
CA ILE A 3 9.01 -21.21 3.07
C ILE A 3 9.16 -19.90 2.26
N HIS A 4 10.39 -19.39 2.12
CA HIS A 4 10.64 -18.14 1.38
C HIS A 4 10.56 -18.31 -0.15
N SER A 5 10.66 -19.54 -0.66
CA SER A 5 10.68 -19.79 -2.11
C SER A 5 9.29 -19.74 -2.73
N LYS A 6 8.25 -20.20 -2.02
CA LYS A 6 6.89 -20.34 -2.56
C LYS A 6 6.12 -19.02 -2.71
N MET A 7 6.46 -17.99 -1.93
CA MET A 7 5.74 -16.71 -1.99
C MET A 7 6.21 -15.79 -3.14
N ARG A 8 7.33 -16.14 -3.79
CA ARG A 8 7.86 -15.41 -4.96
C ARG A 8 7.18 -15.81 -6.28
N GLU A 9 6.59 -16.99 -6.37
CA GLU A 9 6.19 -17.63 -7.64
C GLU A 9 4.87 -17.11 -8.25
N ASP A 10 4.02 -16.41 -7.49
CA ASP A 10 2.73 -15.90 -7.99
C ASP A 10 2.76 -14.43 -8.46
N ALA A 11 3.95 -13.80 -8.49
CA ALA A 11 4.11 -12.46 -9.05
C ALA A 11 4.45 -12.56 -10.54
N PRO A 12 3.76 -11.84 -11.44
CA PRO A 12 4.14 -11.80 -12.84
C PRO A 12 5.62 -11.35 -12.98
N GLU A 13 6.40 -12.06 -13.79
CA GLU A 13 7.86 -11.85 -13.96
C GLU A 13 8.22 -10.42 -14.44
N ASP A 14 7.26 -9.71 -15.03
CA ASP A 14 7.46 -8.41 -15.68
C ASP A 14 7.27 -7.18 -14.76
N TYR A 15 6.93 -7.35 -13.48
CA TYR A 15 6.85 -6.20 -12.57
C TYR A 15 8.25 -5.79 -12.10
N GLU A 16 8.65 -4.56 -12.43
CA GLU A 16 9.81 -3.94 -11.79
C GLU A 16 9.59 -3.91 -10.26
N ARG A 17 10.64 -4.21 -9.50
CA ARG A 17 10.59 -4.35 -8.03
C ARG A 17 11.45 -3.29 -7.33
N PRO A 18 11.13 -2.94 -6.08
CA PRO A 18 9.98 -3.41 -5.29
C PRO A 18 8.66 -2.76 -5.74
N VAL A 19 7.59 -3.57 -5.75
CA VAL A 19 6.27 -3.16 -6.26
C VAL A 19 5.59 -2.14 -5.33
N TYR A 20 5.02 -1.11 -5.95
CA TYR A 20 4.08 -0.17 -5.34
C TYR A 20 2.75 -0.22 -6.09
N VAL A 21 1.65 -0.25 -5.34
CA VAL A 21 0.32 -0.14 -5.91
C VAL A 21 -0.61 0.61 -4.97
N ILE A 22 -1.54 1.36 -5.55
CA ILE A 22 -2.74 1.83 -4.87
C ILE A 22 -3.95 1.31 -5.62
N GLN A 23 -4.82 0.59 -4.94
CA GLN A 23 -6.10 0.18 -5.46
C GLN A 23 -7.20 1.08 -4.91
N GLU A 24 -8.06 1.61 -5.78
CA GLU A 24 -9.33 2.21 -5.38
C GLU A 24 -10.34 1.09 -5.11
N HIS A 25 -10.93 1.10 -3.93
CA HIS A 25 -11.78 0.04 -3.45
C HIS A 25 -13.15 0.59 -3.04
N ASP A 26 -14.14 0.34 -3.89
CA ASP A 26 -15.54 0.68 -3.66
C ASP A 26 -16.24 -0.45 -2.91
N ALA A 27 -15.92 -0.55 -1.61
CA ALA A 27 -16.53 -1.50 -0.68
C ALA A 27 -17.75 -0.87 0.03
N THR A 28 -17.99 -1.18 1.32
CA THR A 28 -18.99 -0.46 2.12
C THR A 28 -18.72 1.05 2.19
N LYS A 29 -17.44 1.43 2.12
CA LYS A 29 -16.98 2.82 1.99
C LYS A 29 -15.87 2.85 0.96
N LEU A 30 -15.89 3.85 0.10
CA LEU A 30 -14.79 4.13 -0.83
C LEU A 30 -13.51 4.43 -0.05
N HIS A 31 -12.44 3.71 -0.37
CA HIS A 31 -11.10 3.93 0.17
C HIS A 31 -10.03 3.54 -0.86
N TRP A 32 -8.77 3.79 -0.51
CA TRP A 32 -7.62 3.48 -1.35
C TRP A 32 -6.65 2.59 -0.59
N ASP A 33 -6.44 1.37 -1.06
CA ASP A 33 -5.51 0.42 -0.47
C ASP A 33 -4.10 0.68 -0.99
N LEU A 34 -3.26 1.29 -0.15
CA LEU A 34 -1.82 1.46 -0.39
C LEU A 34 -1.11 0.16 -0.08
N ARG A 35 -0.29 -0.33 -1.02
CA ARG A 35 0.53 -1.50 -0.79
C ARG A 35 1.97 -1.30 -1.27
N LEU A 36 2.90 -1.81 -0.47
CA LEU A 36 4.34 -1.76 -0.70
C LEU A 36 4.90 -3.16 -0.54
N GLU A 37 5.62 -3.65 -1.55
CA GLU A 37 6.37 -4.91 -1.44
C GLU A 37 7.49 -4.76 -0.40
N HIS A 38 7.45 -5.57 0.65
CA HIS A 38 8.52 -5.68 1.64
C HIS A 38 8.53 -7.10 2.21
N ASP A 39 9.71 -7.70 2.35
CA ASP A 39 9.90 -9.08 2.82
C ASP A 39 9.04 -10.14 2.08
N GLY A 40 8.84 -9.96 0.78
CA GLY A 40 8.13 -10.93 -0.08
C GLY A 40 6.61 -10.90 0.02
N VAL A 41 6.04 -9.90 0.69
CA VAL A 41 4.59 -9.67 0.78
C VAL A 41 4.26 -8.22 0.48
N LEU A 42 2.98 -7.93 0.23
CA LEU A 42 2.45 -6.58 0.12
C LEU A 42 1.99 -6.08 1.49
N LYS A 43 2.84 -5.28 2.15
CA LYS A 43 2.45 -4.54 3.36
C LYS A 43 1.40 -3.51 2.97
N SER A 44 0.26 -3.53 3.67
CA SER A 44 -0.98 -2.92 3.16
C SER A 44 -1.64 -1.98 4.16
N TRP A 45 -2.17 -0.87 3.65
CA TRP A 45 -2.93 0.11 4.43
C TRP A 45 -4.15 0.64 3.68
N ALA A 46 -5.31 0.63 4.33
CA ALA A 46 -6.51 1.30 3.85
C ALA A 46 -6.44 2.81 4.13
N VAL A 47 -6.32 3.61 3.08
CA VAL A 47 -6.31 5.08 3.12
C VAL A 47 -7.72 5.60 2.87
N THR A 48 -8.32 6.25 3.87
CA THR A 48 -9.75 6.62 3.89
C THR A 48 -10.16 7.73 2.93
N LYS A 49 -9.20 8.40 2.28
CA LYS A 49 -9.41 9.50 1.32
C LYS A 49 -8.34 9.43 0.25
N VAL A 50 -8.57 10.08 -0.88
CA VAL A 50 -7.63 10.15 -2.00
C VAL A 50 -6.19 10.43 -1.51
N PRO A 51 -5.22 9.58 -1.90
CA PRO A 51 -3.80 9.74 -1.56
C PRO A 51 -3.26 11.15 -1.88
N PRO A 52 -2.39 11.72 -1.03
CA PRO A 52 -1.91 13.08 -1.21
C PRO A 52 -0.90 13.15 -2.35
N LYS A 53 -1.23 13.87 -3.43
CA LYS A 53 -0.31 14.15 -4.55
C LYS A 53 0.68 15.28 -4.23
N GLU A 54 0.28 16.19 -3.34
CA GLU A 54 1.02 17.37 -2.94
C GLU A 54 1.41 17.34 -1.44
N PRO A 55 2.51 18.00 -1.05
CA PRO A 55 2.87 18.17 0.37
C PRO A 55 1.82 18.96 1.16
N GLY A 56 1.86 18.84 2.48
CA GLY A 56 0.97 19.57 3.40
C GLY A 56 -0.36 18.88 3.69
N VAL A 57 -0.72 17.85 2.93
CA VAL A 57 -1.91 17.01 3.17
C VAL A 57 -1.52 15.73 3.90
N ARG A 58 -2.21 15.44 5.01
CA ARG A 58 -2.05 14.19 5.78
C ARG A 58 -3.30 13.33 5.67
N ARG A 59 -3.11 12.01 5.52
CA ARG A 59 -4.18 11.01 5.46
C ARG A 59 -4.03 9.99 6.58
N LEU A 60 -5.15 9.57 7.15
CA LEU A 60 -5.19 8.38 7.98
C LEU A 60 -5.07 7.15 7.05
N ALA A 61 -4.10 6.30 7.35
CA ALA A 61 -3.86 5.02 6.72
C ALA A 61 -3.96 3.94 7.80
N ILE A 62 -4.86 2.97 7.62
CA ILE A 62 -5.12 1.93 8.60
C ILE A 62 -4.45 0.65 8.11
N GLU A 63 -3.51 0.13 8.88
CA GLU A 63 -2.82 -1.12 8.54
C GLU A 63 -3.81 -2.29 8.50
N VAL A 64 -3.75 -3.05 7.41
CA VAL A 64 -4.56 -4.25 7.16
C VAL A 64 -3.63 -5.44 6.93
N GLU A 65 -4.22 -6.62 6.78
CA GLU A 65 -3.49 -7.86 6.57
C GLU A 65 -2.57 -7.79 5.35
N ASP A 66 -1.45 -8.52 5.40
CA ASP A 66 -0.53 -8.65 4.29
C ASP A 66 -1.21 -9.34 3.10
N HIS A 67 -0.86 -8.93 1.89
CA HIS A 67 -1.39 -9.52 0.66
C HIS A 67 -0.29 -10.23 -0.14
N PRO A 68 -0.62 -11.27 -0.92
CA PRO A 68 0.35 -11.89 -1.82
C PRO A 68 0.75 -10.93 -2.95
N LEU A 69 1.98 -11.06 -3.47
CA LEU A 69 2.51 -10.14 -4.48
C LEU A 69 1.64 -10.08 -5.76
N GLY A 70 1.09 -11.21 -6.20
CA GLY A 70 0.19 -11.26 -7.36
C GLY A 70 -1.07 -10.40 -7.21
N TYR A 71 -1.46 -10.06 -5.97
CA TYR A 71 -2.61 -9.18 -5.70
C TYR A 71 -2.38 -7.75 -6.18
N ALA A 72 -1.14 -7.33 -6.43
CA ALA A 72 -0.85 -5.99 -6.96
C ALA A 72 -1.46 -5.76 -8.36
N ALA A 73 -1.62 -6.82 -9.15
CA ALA A 73 -2.23 -6.77 -10.48
C ALA A 73 -3.75 -7.00 -10.47
N PHE A 74 -4.36 -7.21 -9.29
CA PHE A 74 -5.78 -7.52 -9.21
C PHE A 74 -6.65 -6.29 -9.48
N GLU A 75 -7.59 -6.44 -10.41
CA GLU A 75 -8.74 -5.58 -10.64
C GLU A 75 -9.98 -6.47 -10.83
N GLY A 76 -11.12 -6.04 -10.30
CA GLY A 76 -12.35 -6.82 -10.43
C GLY A 76 -13.40 -6.50 -9.38
N GLU A 77 -14.28 -7.46 -9.13
CA GLU A 77 -15.32 -7.37 -8.12
C GLU A 77 -15.14 -8.49 -7.11
N ILE A 78 -15.03 -8.13 -5.83
CA ILE A 78 -15.02 -9.07 -4.71
C ILE A 78 -16.47 -9.36 -4.35
N PRO A 79 -16.94 -10.62 -4.43
CA PRO A 79 -18.35 -10.93 -4.26
C PRO A 79 -18.87 -10.59 -2.86
N LYS A 80 -20.14 -10.19 -2.78
CA LYS A 80 -20.82 -9.92 -1.51
C LYS A 80 -20.72 -11.10 -0.54
N GLY A 81 -20.55 -10.79 0.74
CA GLY A 81 -20.38 -11.79 1.80
C GLY A 81 -18.93 -12.21 2.04
N ASN A 82 -18.00 -11.83 1.16
CA ASN A 82 -16.57 -11.97 1.40
C ASN A 82 -16.01 -10.74 2.13
N TYR A 83 -14.90 -10.92 2.83
CA TYR A 83 -14.14 -9.81 3.38
C TYR A 83 -13.63 -8.90 2.25
N GLY A 84 -13.87 -7.60 2.36
CA GLY A 84 -13.54 -6.65 1.29
C GLY A 84 -14.49 -6.70 0.08
N ALA A 85 -15.74 -7.14 0.23
CA ALA A 85 -16.71 -7.10 -0.88
C ALA A 85 -16.85 -5.68 -1.47
N GLY A 86 -16.71 -5.57 -2.79
CA GLY A 86 -16.64 -4.30 -3.49
C GLY A 86 -15.91 -4.38 -4.83
N SER A 87 -15.95 -3.29 -5.61
CA SER A 87 -15.13 -3.18 -6.82
C SER A 87 -13.73 -2.69 -6.47
N VAL A 88 -12.71 -3.34 -7.05
CA VAL A 88 -11.30 -3.00 -6.90
C VAL A 88 -10.75 -2.60 -8.26
N ARG A 89 -10.10 -1.44 -8.33
CA ARG A 89 -9.44 -0.92 -9.55
C ARG A 89 -8.06 -0.40 -9.20
N ILE A 90 -7.10 -0.55 -10.10
CA ILE A 90 -5.78 0.04 -9.90
C ILE A 90 -5.90 1.56 -10.09
N TRP A 91 -5.66 2.29 -9.01
CA TRP A 91 -5.67 3.75 -9.02
C TRP A 91 -4.30 4.30 -9.44
N ASP A 92 -3.22 3.70 -8.96
CA ASP A 92 -1.84 4.03 -9.32
C ASP A 92 -0.97 2.78 -9.13
N ASN A 93 0.12 2.67 -9.89
CA ASN A 93 1.07 1.57 -9.76
C ASN A 93 2.47 2.03 -10.20
N GLY A 94 3.48 1.26 -9.82
CA GLY A 94 4.87 1.48 -10.22
C GLY A 94 5.82 0.81 -9.25
N THR A 95 6.98 1.42 -9.06
CA THR A 95 7.98 0.96 -8.09
C THR A 95 8.21 1.99 -6.99
N PHE A 96 9.02 1.62 -6.01
CA PHE A 96 9.53 2.56 -5.04
C PHE A 96 10.96 2.23 -4.64
N ARG A 97 11.65 3.17 -4.00
CA ARG A 97 12.88 2.92 -3.26
C ARG A 97 12.59 3.08 -1.78
N GLU A 98 13.04 2.12 -0.98
CA GLU A 98 13.03 2.23 0.48
C GLU A 98 14.17 3.14 0.96
N ASP A 99 13.84 4.16 1.74
CA ASP A 99 14.84 5.03 2.40
C ASP A 99 14.93 4.72 3.91
N GLU A 100 13.84 4.29 4.54
CA GLU A 100 13.77 3.90 5.96
C GLU A 100 12.57 2.97 6.19
N TRP A 101 12.76 1.87 6.89
CA TRP A 101 11.67 0.97 7.28
C TRP A 101 11.85 0.51 8.73
N SER A 102 11.00 1.01 9.62
CA SER A 102 10.92 0.63 11.03
C SER A 102 9.48 0.36 11.45
N ASP A 103 9.31 -0.22 12.63
CA ASP A 103 7.99 -0.55 13.18
C ASP A 103 7.05 0.67 13.28
N ASP A 104 7.58 1.87 13.48
CA ASP A 104 6.80 3.10 13.70
C ASP A 104 6.95 4.15 12.60
N LYS A 105 7.83 3.92 11.61
CA LYS A 105 8.09 4.87 10.54
C LYS A 105 8.57 4.18 9.26
N ILE A 106 7.95 4.52 8.15
CA ILE A 106 8.36 4.08 6.82
C ILE A 106 8.55 5.31 5.95
N VAL A 107 9.67 5.36 5.24
CA VAL A 107 10.01 6.39 4.26
C VAL A 107 10.35 5.71 2.96
N VAL A 108 9.63 6.10 1.91
CA VAL A 108 9.84 5.56 0.56
C VAL A 108 9.88 6.69 -0.45
N HIS A 109 10.59 6.49 -1.55
CA HIS A 109 10.52 7.32 -2.74
C HIS A 109 9.70 6.58 -3.80
N ILE A 110 8.51 7.08 -4.13
CA ILE A 110 7.57 6.42 -5.04
C ILE A 110 7.83 6.87 -6.48
N PHE A 111 7.84 5.91 -7.40
CA PHE A 111 7.95 6.08 -8.85
C PHE A 111 6.68 5.57 -9.54
N GLY A 112 5.52 6.15 -9.20
CA GLY A 112 4.23 5.82 -9.80
C GLY A 112 3.84 6.76 -10.94
N GLU A 113 2.68 6.54 -11.53
CA GLU A 113 2.11 7.46 -12.53
C GLU A 113 1.55 8.71 -11.86
N LYS A 114 0.83 8.54 -10.73
CA LYS A 114 0.14 9.64 -10.03
C LYS A 114 0.91 10.14 -8.82
N LEU A 115 1.48 9.23 -8.02
CA LEU A 115 2.31 9.56 -6.88
C LEU A 115 3.78 9.45 -7.28
N ARG A 116 4.51 10.54 -7.10
CA ARG A 116 5.95 10.62 -7.36
C ARG A 116 6.65 11.39 -6.25
N GLY A 117 7.85 10.96 -5.89
CA GLY A 117 8.68 11.62 -4.88
C GLY A 117 8.65 10.93 -3.52
N ARG A 118 9.14 11.63 -2.50
CA ARG A 118 9.26 11.11 -1.14
C ARG A 118 7.94 11.07 -0.39
N TYR A 119 7.58 9.90 0.15
CA TYR A 119 6.41 9.66 0.99
C TYR A 119 6.79 9.09 2.35
N VAL A 120 5.94 9.35 3.35
CA VAL A 120 6.16 8.94 4.74
C VAL A 120 4.89 8.36 5.33
N LEU A 121 5.05 7.23 6.03
CA LEU A 121 4.09 6.66 6.97
C LEU A 121 4.65 6.80 8.39
N ILE A 122 3.87 7.30 9.33
CA ILE A 122 4.22 7.34 10.76
C ILE A 122 3.10 6.70 11.60
N ARG A 123 3.44 5.73 12.44
CA ARG A 123 2.49 5.03 13.31
C ARG A 123 2.06 5.93 14.47
N LEU A 124 0.77 5.97 14.76
CA LEU A 124 0.20 6.75 15.85
C LEU A 124 0.22 5.94 17.16
N LYS A 125 1.11 6.31 18.09
CA LYS A 125 1.37 5.60 19.38
C LYS A 125 0.18 5.51 20.37
N LYS A 126 -0.99 6.09 20.06
CA LYS A 126 -2.15 6.18 20.97
C LYS A 126 -3.43 5.52 20.43
N SER A 127 -3.38 4.79 19.33
CA SER A 127 -4.57 4.05 18.86
C SER A 127 -4.71 2.74 19.62
N GLU A 128 -5.92 2.44 20.11
CA GLU A 128 -6.25 1.21 20.88
C GLU A 128 -5.81 -0.09 20.18
N SER A 129 -5.66 -0.07 18.85
CA SER A 129 -5.27 -1.22 18.03
C SER A 129 -3.84 -1.15 17.46
N ASN A 130 -3.08 -0.09 17.70
CA ASN A 130 -1.77 0.21 17.06
C ASN A 130 -1.74 0.20 15.51
N LYS A 131 -2.88 0.04 14.82
CA LYS A 131 -2.96 -0.07 13.35
C LYS A 131 -3.03 1.28 12.62
N ASN A 132 -3.11 2.41 13.33
CA ASN A 132 -3.31 3.70 12.70
C ASN A 132 -1.98 4.37 12.34
N TRP A 133 -1.87 4.79 11.08
CA TRP A 133 -0.72 5.50 10.52
C TRP A 133 -1.14 6.83 9.90
N LEU A 134 -0.21 7.79 9.86
CA LEU A 134 -0.32 8.99 9.05
C LEU A 134 0.49 8.83 7.77
N PHE A 135 -0.18 8.93 6.63
CA PHE A 135 0.41 8.93 5.30
C PHE A 135 0.45 10.33 4.72
N PHE A 136 1.61 10.78 4.24
CA PHE A 136 1.77 12.10 3.62
C PHE A 136 2.98 12.17 2.69
N LYS A 137 2.93 13.12 1.74
CA LYS A 137 4.08 13.48 0.90
C LYS A 137 5.06 14.32 1.69
N GLY A 138 6.31 13.88 1.75
CA GLY A 138 7.43 14.60 2.36
C GLY A 138 7.96 15.70 1.45
N LYS A 139 8.86 16.52 1.98
CA LYS A 139 9.72 17.36 1.14
C LYS A 139 10.84 16.48 0.57
N GLU A 140 11.22 16.73 -0.67
CA GLU A 140 12.45 16.20 -1.25
C GLU A 140 13.64 16.63 -0.37
N LYS A 141 14.62 15.74 -0.21
CA LYS A 141 15.85 15.99 0.53
C LYS A 141 16.96 16.44 -0.41
#